data_AF-A0ABD2N5F0-F1
#
_entry.id   AF-A0ABD2N5F0-F1
#
_cell.length_a   1.000
_cell.length_b   1.000
_cell.length_c   1.000
_cell.angle_alpha   90.00
_cell.angle_beta   90.00
_cell.angle_gamma   90.00
#
_symmetry.space_group_name_H-M   'P 1'
#
loop_
_entity.id
_entity.type
_entity.pdbx_description
1 polymer ?
#
loop_
_entity_poly.entity_id
_entity_poly.type
_entity_poly.pdbx_seq_one_letter_code
_entity_poly.pdbx_strand_id
1 'polypeptide(L)' 'MEALTPKRIKGRSEKLILKWFGPYTITRKMSDVDYGIRKGPTQNTKFEIVHV' A
#
# COMPACT_ATOMS: atom_id res chain seq x y z
N MET A 1 10.52 24.70 -22.23
CA MET A 1 9.71 25.11 -21.07
C MET A 1 9.87 24.04 -20.01
N GLU A 2 10.68 24.32 -18.99
CA GLU A 2 10.94 23.38 -17.91
C GLU A 2 9.70 23.34 -17.00
N ALA A 3 9.13 22.16 -16.81
CA ALA A 3 7.92 22.01 -16.02
C ALA A 3 8.21 22.30 -14.54
N LEU A 4 7.43 23.20 -13.92
CA LEU A 4 7.42 23.51 -12.48
C LEU A 4 6.89 22.34 -11.63
N THR A 5 7.17 21.10 -12.03
CA THR A 5 6.74 19.91 -11.30
C THR A 5 7.71 19.72 -10.14
N PRO A 6 7.28 19.91 -8.88
CA PRO A 6 8.19 19.84 -7.74
C PRO A 6 8.84 18.46 -7.67
N LYS A 7 10.18 18.45 -7.80
CA LYS A 7 10.97 17.22 -7.79
C LYS A 7 11.10 16.74 -6.34
N ARG A 8 10.55 15.57 -6.02
CA ARG A 8 10.51 15.03 -4.66
C ARG A 8 11.90 14.55 -4.22
N ILE A 9 12.48 15.18 -3.20
CA ILE A 9 13.86 14.92 -2.74
C ILE A 9 13.92 13.87 -1.61
N LYS A 10 12.86 13.77 -0.78
CA LYS A 10 12.77 12.87 0.40
C LYS A 10 11.62 11.87 0.28
N GLY A 11 11.82 10.65 0.80
CA GLY A 11 10.83 9.56 0.75
C GLY A 11 10.87 8.75 -0.55
N ARG A 12 12.07 8.32 -0.97
CA ARG A 12 12.27 7.48 -2.18
C ARG A 12 11.88 6.01 -2.00
N SER A 13 11.52 5.58 -0.79
CA SER A 13 11.04 4.22 -0.56
C SER A 13 9.75 4.03 -1.34
N GLU A 14 9.69 3.01 -2.20
CA GLU A 14 8.50 2.71 -3.02
C GLU A 14 7.24 2.59 -2.15
N LYS A 15 7.36 2.07 -0.92
CA LYS A 15 6.26 2.01 0.06
C LYS A 15 5.66 3.39 0.39
N LEU A 16 6.47 4.45 0.40
CA LEU A 16 6.05 5.83 0.65
C LEU A 16 5.58 6.56 -0.63
N ILE A 17 5.81 5.94 -1.80
CA ILE A 17 5.38 6.43 -3.12
C ILE A 17 3.98 5.88 -3.45
N LEU A 18 3.63 4.69 -2.95
CA LEU A 18 2.32 4.11 -3.16
C LEU A 18 1.22 5.02 -2.60
N LYS A 19 0.26 5.38 -3.45
CA LYS A 19 -0.97 6.05 -3.03
C LYS A 19 -1.72 5.13 -2.05
N TRP A 20 -2.36 5.70 -1.04
CA TRP A 20 -3.27 4.92 -0.19
C TRP A 20 -4.41 4.37 -1.05
N PHE A 21 -4.53 3.04 -1.15
CA PHE A 21 -5.50 2.37 -2.02
C PHE A 21 -6.59 1.68 -1.20
N GLY A 22 -7.61 2.46 -0.85
CA GLY A 22 -8.93 1.98 -0.45
C GLY A 22 -8.98 1.26 0.90
N PRO A 23 -10.18 0.78 1.28
CA PRO A 23 -10.34 0.03 2.52
C PRO A 23 -9.59 -1.30 2.42
N TYR A 24 -8.61 -1.47 3.30
CA TYR A 24 -7.92 -2.74 3.49
C TYR A 24 -8.68 -3.57 4.51
N THR A 25 -9.09 -4.77 4.12
CA THR A 25 -9.68 -5.72 5.06
C THR A 25 -8.60 -6.71 5.47
N ILE A 26 -8.27 -6.74 6.77
CA ILE A 26 -7.40 -7.77 7.34
C ILE A 26 -8.14 -9.10 7.27
N THR A 27 -7.50 -10.10 6.70
CA THR A 27 -8.08 -11.44 6.55
C THR A 27 -7.47 -12.43 7.52
N ARG A 28 -6.16 -12.36 7.74
CA ARG A 28 -5.45 -13.21 8.70
C ARG A 28 -4.20 -12.52 9.21
N LYS A 29 -3.87 -12.74 10.48
CA LYS A 29 -2.56 -12.43 11.05
C LYS A 29 -1.65 -13.63 10.80
N MET A 30 -0.52 -13.42 10.11
CA MET A 30 0.43 -14.49 9.79
C MET A 30 1.62 -14.50 10.76
N SER A 31 2.04 -13.33 11.22
CA SER A 31 3.04 -13.17 12.29
C SER A 31 2.69 -11.92 13.12
N ASP A 32 3.52 -11.54 14.08
CA ASP A 32 3.30 -10.31 14.85
C ASP A 32 3.27 -9.04 13.99
N VAL A 33 3.98 -9.07 12.87
CA VAL A 33 4.18 -7.94 11.96
C VAL A 33 3.65 -8.17 10.55
N ASP A 34 3.33 -9.42 10.18
CA ASP A 34 2.82 -9.78 8.86
C ASP A 34 1.33 -10.07 8.87
N TYR A 35 0.61 -9.36 8.01
CA TYR A 35 -0.84 -9.46 7.86
C TYR A 35 -1.22 -9.75 6.43
N GLY A 36 -2.16 -10.68 6.23
CA GLY A 36 -2.86 -10.86 4.98
C GLY A 36 -3.96 -9.80 4.85
N ILE A 37 -3.95 -9.04 3.77
CA ILE A 37 -4.95 -8.02 3.47
C ILE A 37 -5.63 -8.28 2.12
N ARG A 38 -6.87 -7.80 1.99
CA ARG A 38 -7.59 -7.72 0.72
C ARG A 38 -7.85 -6.25 0.41
N LYS A 39 -7.57 -5.84 -0.83
CA LYS A 39 -7.75 -4.45 -1.27
C LYS A 39 -9.18 -4.25 -1.78
N GLY A 40 -10.01 -3.51 -1.05
CA GLY A 40 -11.39 -3.23 -1.44
C GLY A 40 -12.42 -4.23 -0.92
N PRO A 41 -13.73 -3.91 -1.05
CA PRO A 41 -14.82 -4.52 -0.28
C PRO A 41 -15.26 -5.91 -0.76
N THR A 42 -14.97 -6.27 -2.02
CA THR A 42 -15.51 -7.47 -2.65
C THR A 42 -14.67 -8.71 -2.29
N GLN A 43 -15.26 -9.91 -2.24
CA GLN A 43 -14.56 -11.18 -1.93
C GLN A 43 -13.60 -11.72 -3.02
N ASN A 44 -13.61 -11.13 -4.22
CA ASN A 44 -12.71 -11.48 -5.33
C ASN A 44 -11.52 -10.53 -5.52
N THR A 45 -11.34 -9.55 -4.64
CA THR A 45 -10.19 -8.65 -4.70
C THR A 45 -8.89 -9.34 -4.30
N LYS A 46 -7.80 -8.88 -4.94
CA LYS A 46 -6.45 -9.41 -4.80
C LYS A 46 -6.02 -9.44 -3.33
N PHE A 47 -5.56 -10.62 -2.89
CA PHE A 47 -4.94 -10.83 -1.59
C PHE A 47 -3.46 -10.44 -1.67
N GLU A 48 -2.97 -9.72 -0.67
CA GLU A 48 -1.56 -9.37 -0.52
C GLU A 48 -1.11 -9.54 0.94
N ILE A 49 0.18 -9.83 1.14
CA ILE A 49 0.80 -9.86 2.46
C ILE A 49 1.49 -8.52 2.67
N VAL A 50 1.18 -7.87 3.78
CA VAL A 50 1.77 -6.59 4.18
C VAL A 50 2.47 -6.76 5.52
N HIS A 51 3.69 -6.25 5.55
CA HIS A 51 4.51 -6.10 6.74
C HIS A 51 4.35 -4.69 7.27
N VAL A 52 3.93 -4.55 8.53
CA VAL A 52 3.70 -3.27 9.23
C VAL A 52 4.86 -2.93 10.14
#